data_AF-A0A2E7Q7R3-F1
#
_entry.id   AF-A0A2E7Q7R3-F1
#
_cell.length_a   1.000
_cell.length_b   1.000
_cell.length_c   1.000
_cell.angle_alpha   90.00
_cell.angle_beta   90.00
_cell.angle_gamma   90.00
#
_symmetry.space_group_name_H-M   'P 1'
#
loop_
_entity.id
_entity.type
_entity.pdbx_description
1 polymer ?
#
loop_
_entity_poly.entity_id
_entity_poly.type
_entity_poly.pdbx_seq_one_letter_code
_entity_poly.pdbx_strand_id
1 'polypeptide(L)'
;MRYRTIFFILILFTFSCSSRSISDPTQAKDCTELVEAGKAVAERVLERLDGQTLEELEAANPDEPLAPIDYLMRVEEFENQAAVLGCGKDQLRLQACSVYADLEVKASGDLARDFLAPYLESCS
;
A
#
# COMPACT_ATOMS: atom_id res chain seq x y z
N MET A 1 35.89 22.39 -41.71
CA MET A 1 35.80 21.24 -40.79
C MET A 1 36.29 21.66 -39.41
N ARG A 2 35.41 21.64 -38.40
CA ARG A 2 35.70 21.30 -36.98
C ARG A 2 34.42 21.44 -36.16
N TYR A 3 33.81 20.29 -35.88
CA TYR A 3 32.82 20.10 -34.83
C TYR A 3 33.43 20.46 -33.47
N ARG A 4 32.65 21.09 -32.58
CA ARG A 4 32.71 20.92 -31.11
C ARG A 4 31.56 21.68 -30.43
N THR A 5 30.43 21.01 -30.28
CA THR A 5 29.96 20.40 -29.01
C THR A 5 28.97 21.34 -28.32
N ILE A 6 27.71 21.22 -28.75
CA ILE A 6 26.54 21.77 -28.06
C ILE A 6 26.41 20.97 -26.76
N PHE A 7 26.78 21.58 -25.64
CA PHE A 7 26.58 21.00 -24.31
C PHE A 7 25.14 21.31 -23.90
N PHE A 8 24.20 20.51 -24.41
CA PHE A 8 22.80 20.56 -24.03
C PHE A 8 22.69 19.90 -22.65
N ILE A 9 22.83 20.70 -21.60
CA ILE A 9 22.55 20.25 -20.22
C ILE A 9 21.02 20.13 -20.11
N LEU A 10 20.51 18.96 -20.48
CA LEU A 10 19.18 18.49 -20.10
C LEU A 10 19.22 18.24 -18.59
N ILE A 11 18.95 19.29 -17.81
CA ILE A 11 18.56 19.12 -16.42
C ILE A 11 17.17 18.51 -16.46
N LEU A 12 17.11 17.19 -16.54
CA LEU A 12 15.94 16.42 -16.14
C LEU A 12 15.82 16.62 -14.63
N PHE A 13 15.20 17.73 -14.22
CA PHE A 13 14.47 17.78 -12.97
C PHE A 13 13.35 16.76 -13.16
N THR A 14 13.66 15.51 -12.85
CA THR A 14 12.63 14.55 -12.49
C THR A 14 11.95 15.21 -11.29
N PHE A 15 10.76 15.76 -11.54
CA PHE A 15 9.76 15.89 -10.50
C PHE A 15 9.67 14.50 -9.91
N SER A 16 10.36 14.26 -8.79
CA SER A 16 9.98 13.20 -7.89
C SER A 16 8.54 13.52 -7.59
N CYS A 17 7.66 12.77 -8.24
CA CYS A 17 6.23 12.84 -8.05
C CYS A 17 6.02 12.29 -6.64
N SER A 18 6.34 13.12 -5.65
CA SER A 18 5.82 12.98 -4.31
C SER A 18 4.35 13.35 -4.45
N SER A 19 3.57 12.45 -5.07
CA SER A 19 2.18 12.28 -4.71
C SER A 19 2.20 12.32 -3.20
N ARG A 20 1.67 13.40 -2.62
CA ARG A 20 1.51 13.53 -1.16
C ARG A 20 0.71 12.30 -0.80
N SER A 21 1.41 11.25 -0.35
CA SER A 21 0.86 9.91 -0.39
C SER A 21 -0.28 9.92 0.61
N ILE A 22 -1.50 9.88 0.08
CA ILE A 22 -2.67 9.53 0.87
C ILE A 22 -2.35 8.11 1.31
N SER A 23 -1.77 8.04 2.49
CA SER A 23 -1.07 6.90 3.09
C SER A 23 -1.12 7.04 4.60
N ASP A 24 -1.37 8.28 5.04
CA ASP A 24 -1.84 8.63 6.36
C ASP A 24 -3.37 8.66 6.37
N PRO A 25 -4.04 7.68 7.02
CA PRO A 25 -5.50 7.65 7.11
C PRO A 25 -6.06 8.90 7.80
N THR A 26 -5.34 9.51 8.74
CA THR A 26 -5.82 10.69 9.50
C THR A 26 -6.03 11.93 8.63
N GLN A 27 -5.43 11.95 7.43
CA GLN A 27 -5.53 13.06 6.49
C GLN A 27 -6.63 12.86 5.43
N ALA A 28 -7.26 11.68 5.37
CA ALA A 28 -8.33 11.40 4.42
C ALA A 28 -9.56 12.29 4.69
N LYS A 29 -10.08 12.92 3.63
CA LYS A 29 -11.22 13.85 3.73
C LYS A 29 -12.56 13.21 3.43
N ASP A 30 -12.53 12.04 2.79
CA ASP A 30 -13.70 11.24 2.47
C ASP A 30 -13.34 9.75 2.42
N CYS A 31 -14.35 8.91 2.26
CA CYS A 31 -14.18 7.46 2.25
C CYS A 31 -13.31 6.98 1.08
N THR A 32 -13.31 7.70 -0.04
CA THR A 32 -12.49 7.36 -1.20
C THR A 32 -11.02 7.60 -0.91
N GLU A 33 -10.67 8.78 -0.37
CA GLU A 33 -9.30 9.08 0.08
C GLU A 33 -8.87 8.08 1.18
N LEU A 34 -9.77 7.65 2.05
CA LEU A 34 -9.44 6.65 3.08
C LEU A 34 -9.12 5.28 2.47
N VAL A 35 -9.86 4.85 1.46
CA VAL A 35 -9.59 3.60 0.73
C VAL A 35 -8.26 3.70 -0.03
N GLU A 36 -7.97 4.83 -0.68
CA GLU A 36 -6.67 5.08 -1.33
C GLU A 36 -5.52 5.05 -0.33
N ALA A 37 -5.71 5.59 0.89
CA ALA A 37 -4.74 5.46 1.98
C ALA A 37 -4.44 4.00 2.31
N GLY A 38 -5.50 3.19 2.40
CA GLY A 38 -5.38 1.76 2.67
C GLY A 38 -4.65 1.03 1.54
N LYS A 39 -4.88 1.40 0.27
CA LYS A 39 -4.13 0.83 -0.87
C LYS A 39 -2.64 1.11 -0.74
N ALA A 40 -2.27 2.36 -0.45
CA ALA A 40 -0.88 2.75 -0.29
C ALA A 40 -0.21 2.07 0.91
N VAL A 41 -0.97 1.69 1.94
CA VAL A 41 -0.48 0.84 3.03
C VAL A 41 -0.30 -0.60 2.55
N ALA A 42 -1.30 -1.17 1.89
CA ALA A 42 -1.24 -2.54 1.37
C ALA A 42 -0.05 -2.71 0.42
N GLU A 43 0.20 -1.78 -0.50
CA GLU A 43 1.38 -1.80 -1.38
C GLU A 43 2.70 -1.88 -0.60
N ARG A 44 2.84 -1.07 0.45
CA ARG A 44 4.04 -1.10 1.32
C ARG A 44 4.16 -2.41 2.11
N VAL A 45 3.04 -3.00 2.50
CA VAL A 45 3.05 -4.34 3.13
C VAL A 45 3.54 -5.38 2.12
N LEU A 46 3.02 -5.37 0.89
CA LEU A 46 3.47 -6.30 -0.15
C LEU A 46 4.97 -6.13 -0.47
N GLU A 47 5.45 -4.89 -0.57
CA GLU A 47 6.88 -4.60 -0.73
C GLU A 47 7.72 -5.12 0.44
N ARG A 48 7.17 -5.08 1.66
CA ARG A 48 7.89 -5.55 2.86
C ARG A 48 7.96 -7.08 2.93
N LEU A 49 6.93 -7.76 2.46
CA LEU A 49 6.82 -9.22 2.41
C LEU A 49 7.52 -9.83 1.18
N ASP A 50 7.85 -9.03 0.17
CA ASP A 50 8.52 -9.52 -1.04
C ASP A 50 9.84 -10.24 -0.69
N GLY A 51 10.00 -11.44 -1.25
CA GLY A 51 11.14 -12.30 -0.99
C GLY A 51 11.21 -12.89 0.41
N GLN A 52 10.20 -12.71 1.27
CA GLN A 52 10.12 -13.34 2.58
C GLN A 52 9.22 -14.57 2.56
N THR A 53 9.52 -15.54 3.42
CA THR A 53 8.63 -16.67 3.71
C THR A 53 8.07 -16.58 5.12
N LEU A 54 6.92 -17.21 5.35
CA LEU A 54 6.34 -17.27 6.70
C LEU A 54 7.29 -17.98 7.67
N GLU A 55 7.94 -19.06 7.23
CA GLU A 55 8.90 -19.82 8.04
C GLU A 55 10.08 -18.97 8.52
N GLU A 56 10.64 -18.12 7.65
CA GLU A 56 11.73 -17.20 8.03
C GLU A 56 11.28 -16.17 9.06
N LEU A 57 10.04 -15.67 8.95
CA LEU A 57 9.47 -14.72 9.90
C LEU A 57 9.16 -15.38 11.25
N GLU A 58 8.57 -16.57 11.24
CA GLU A 58 8.31 -17.37 12.45
C GLU A 58 9.60 -17.77 13.16
N ALA A 59 10.66 -18.10 12.41
CA ALA A 59 11.97 -18.39 12.99
C ALA A 59 12.60 -17.14 13.65
N ALA A 60 12.35 -15.95 13.13
CA ALA A 60 12.84 -14.69 13.68
C ALA A 60 12.03 -14.23 14.90
N ASN A 61 10.70 -14.37 14.84
CA ASN A 61 9.78 -14.04 15.93
C ASN A 61 8.54 -14.96 15.89
N PRO A 62 8.53 -16.06 16.67
CA PRO A 62 7.44 -17.03 16.62
C PRO A 62 6.14 -16.51 17.25
N ASP A 63 6.24 -15.57 18.19
CA ASP A 63 5.06 -15.02 18.87
C ASP A 63 4.32 -14.01 17.97
N GLU A 64 5.07 -13.24 17.16
CA GLU A 64 4.53 -12.21 16.27
C GLU A 64 5.32 -12.16 14.94
N PRO A 65 5.14 -13.14 14.02
CA PRO A 65 5.91 -13.22 12.78
C PRO A 65 5.66 -12.02 11.85
N LEU A 66 4.47 -11.42 11.93
CA LEU A 66 4.06 -10.27 11.14
C LEU A 66 4.25 -8.91 11.85
N ALA A 67 4.86 -8.87 13.04
CA ALA A 67 5.22 -7.62 13.72
C ALA A 67 5.95 -6.59 12.81
N PRO A 68 6.79 -7.01 11.84
CA PRO A 68 7.43 -6.07 10.91
C PRO A 68 6.47 -5.33 9.96
N ILE A 69 5.20 -5.71 9.85
CA ILE A 69 4.19 -5.02 9.04
C ILE A 69 3.10 -4.35 9.87
N ASP A 70 2.96 -4.68 11.16
CA ASP A 70 1.90 -4.15 12.03
C ASP A 70 1.91 -2.62 12.11
N TYR A 71 3.09 -2.01 12.20
CA TYR A 71 3.23 -0.55 12.23
C TYR A 71 2.76 0.12 10.93
N LEU A 72 2.73 -0.60 9.81
CA LEU A 72 2.23 -0.09 8.53
C LEU A 72 0.70 -0.10 8.50
N MET A 73 0.09 -1.16 9.06
CA MET A 73 -1.35 -1.39 8.96
C MET A 73 -2.19 -0.34 9.66
N ARG A 74 -1.70 0.23 10.79
CA ARG A 74 -2.33 1.37 11.50
C ARG A 74 -3.85 1.22 11.67
N VAL A 75 -4.30 0.01 12.00
CA VAL A 75 -5.72 -0.41 11.97
C VAL A 75 -6.61 0.56 12.75
N GLU A 76 -6.21 0.92 13.97
CA GLU A 76 -6.97 1.84 14.83
C GLU A 76 -7.19 3.22 14.18
N GLU A 77 -6.21 3.72 13.42
CA GLU A 77 -6.30 5.03 12.79
C GLU A 77 -7.25 5.02 11.59
N PHE A 78 -7.27 3.93 10.82
CA PHE A 78 -8.25 3.72 9.76
C PHE A 78 -9.68 3.61 10.32
N GLU A 79 -9.86 2.84 11.39
CA GLU A 79 -11.16 2.66 12.03
C GLU A 79 -11.69 3.99 12.61
N ASN A 80 -10.82 4.73 13.30
CA ASN A 80 -11.16 6.04 13.84
C ASN A 80 -11.52 7.04 12.74
N GLN A 81 -10.73 7.10 11.66
CA GLN A 81 -11.04 8.03 10.58
C GLN A 81 -12.32 7.62 9.83
N ALA A 82 -12.54 6.33 9.59
CA ALA A 82 -13.78 5.83 8.99
C ALA A 82 -15.00 6.26 9.82
N ALA A 83 -14.90 6.17 11.16
CA ALA A 83 -15.95 6.62 12.06
C ALA A 83 -16.18 8.15 11.99
N VAL A 84 -15.12 8.96 11.98
CA VAL A 84 -15.19 10.43 11.85
C VAL A 84 -15.85 10.84 10.52
N LEU A 85 -15.52 10.15 9.43
CA LEU A 85 -16.04 10.43 8.09
C LEU A 85 -17.43 9.82 7.84
N GLY A 86 -17.92 8.98 8.76
CA GLY A 86 -19.20 8.27 8.60
C GLY A 86 -19.18 7.19 7.52
N CYS A 87 -18.01 6.61 7.22
CA CYS A 87 -17.86 5.59 6.19
C CYS A 87 -18.43 4.25 6.65
N GLY A 88 -19.41 3.73 5.91
CA GLY A 88 -19.97 2.41 6.16
C GLY A 88 -19.01 1.28 5.73
N LYS A 89 -19.03 0.15 6.45
CA LYS A 89 -18.20 -1.03 6.12
C LYS A 89 -18.42 -1.52 4.69
N ASP A 90 -19.67 -1.60 4.24
CA ASP A 90 -20.01 -2.04 2.88
C ASP A 90 -19.54 -1.03 1.81
N GLN A 91 -19.63 0.27 2.10
CA GLN A 91 -19.12 1.31 1.20
C GLN A 91 -17.61 1.19 1.03
N LEU A 92 -16.88 1.08 2.15
CA LEU A 92 -15.43 0.93 2.14
C LEU A 92 -15.00 -0.34 1.40
N ARG A 93 -15.68 -1.47 1.65
CA ARG A 93 -15.43 -2.73 0.96
C ARG A 93 -15.62 -2.59 -0.55
N LEU A 94 -16.77 -2.09 -1.00
CA LEU A 94 -17.06 -1.95 -2.44
C LEU A 94 -16.08 -1.01 -3.15
N GLN A 95 -15.71 0.10 -2.51
CA GLN A 95 -14.71 1.02 -3.04
C GLN A 95 -13.33 0.36 -3.11
N ALA A 96 -12.92 -0.32 -2.03
CA ALA A 96 -11.66 -1.02 -1.98
C ALA A 96 -11.57 -2.05 -3.12
N CYS A 97 -12.62 -2.84 -3.36
CA CYS A 97 -12.60 -3.87 -4.40
C CYS A 97 -12.23 -3.33 -5.79
N SER A 98 -12.65 -2.10 -6.11
CA SER A 98 -12.21 -1.43 -7.33
C SER A 98 -10.79 -0.87 -7.23
N VAL A 99 -10.44 -0.27 -6.10
CA VAL A 99 -9.17 0.44 -5.93
C VAL A 99 -7.98 -0.52 -5.83
N TYR A 100 -8.18 -1.71 -5.25
CA TYR A 100 -7.12 -2.68 -4.94
C TYR A 100 -7.02 -3.77 -6.01
N ALA A 101 -7.77 -3.66 -7.11
CA ALA A 101 -7.84 -4.68 -8.15
C ALA A 101 -6.47 -5.03 -8.77
N ASP A 102 -5.50 -4.11 -8.75
CA ASP A 102 -4.13 -4.33 -9.23
C ASP A 102 -3.18 -4.90 -8.17
N LEU A 103 -3.60 -5.03 -6.90
CA LEU A 103 -2.75 -5.57 -5.84
C LEU A 103 -2.44 -7.05 -6.02
N GLU A 104 -3.35 -7.82 -6.62
CA GLU A 104 -3.12 -9.24 -6.93
C GLU A 104 -1.89 -9.42 -7.82
N VAL A 105 -1.70 -8.52 -8.79
CA VAL A 105 -0.53 -8.52 -9.69
C VAL A 105 0.75 -8.08 -8.97
N LYS A 106 0.63 -7.26 -7.92
CA LYS A 106 1.75 -6.76 -7.12
C LYS A 106 2.20 -7.74 -6.02
N ALA A 107 1.34 -8.69 -5.64
CA ALA A 107 1.66 -9.71 -4.66
C ALA A 107 2.68 -10.72 -5.19
N SER A 108 3.95 -10.45 -4.92
CA SER A 108 5.09 -11.30 -5.25
C SER A 108 5.38 -12.26 -4.10
N GLY A 109 5.45 -13.56 -4.41
CA GLY A 109 5.66 -14.63 -3.43
C GLY A 109 4.39 -15.09 -2.72
N ASP A 110 4.45 -16.29 -2.13
CA ASP A 110 3.27 -16.93 -1.54
C ASP A 110 2.78 -16.18 -0.30
N LEU A 111 3.69 -15.70 0.55
CA LEU A 111 3.33 -14.94 1.76
C LEU A 111 2.54 -13.65 1.43
N ALA A 112 2.94 -12.91 0.40
CA ALA A 112 2.24 -11.68 0.00
C ALA A 112 0.84 -11.98 -0.58
N ARG A 113 0.69 -13.11 -1.29
CA ARG A 113 -0.61 -13.56 -1.83
C ARG A 113 -1.53 -14.04 -0.71
N ASP A 114 -1.00 -14.82 0.22
CA ASP A 114 -1.73 -15.30 1.39
C ASP A 114 -2.20 -14.13 2.25
N PHE A 115 -1.37 -13.10 2.40
CA PHE A 115 -1.75 -11.86 3.08
C PHE A 115 -2.96 -11.15 2.41
N LEU A 116 -3.02 -11.12 1.07
CA LEU A 116 -4.14 -10.50 0.34
C LEU A 116 -5.38 -11.39 0.19
N ALA A 117 -5.26 -12.71 0.36
CA ALA A 117 -6.35 -13.64 0.06
C ALA A 117 -7.68 -13.29 0.76
N PRO A 118 -7.72 -12.98 2.08
CA PRO A 118 -8.97 -12.62 2.76
C PRO A 118 -9.62 -11.37 2.19
N TYR A 119 -8.79 -10.44 1.70
CA TYR A 119 -9.25 -9.22 1.08
C TYR A 119 -9.91 -9.49 -0.28
N LEU A 120 -9.27 -10.27 -1.14
CA LEU A 120 -9.80 -10.62 -2.46
C LEU A 120 -11.09 -11.44 -2.37
N GLU A 121 -11.18 -12.34 -1.38
CA GLU A 121 -12.39 -13.11 -1.09
C GLU A 121 -13.57 -12.20 -0.70
N SER A 122 -13.33 -11.10 0.01
CA SER A 122 -14.37 -10.14 0.40
C SER A 122 -15.00 -9.37 -0.77
N CYS A 123 -14.36 -9.43 -1.94
CA CYS A 123 -14.80 -8.80 -3.18
C CYS A 123 -15.58 -9.73 -4.11
N SER A 124 -15.67 -11.02 -3.76
CA SER A 124 -16.40 -12.05 -4.52
C SER A 124 -17.84 -12.25 -4.09
#